data_AF-A0A428NKN8-F1
#
_entry.id   AF-A0A428NKN8-F1
#
_cell.length_a   1.000
_cell.length_b   1.000
_cell.length_c   1.000
_cell.angle_alpha   90.00
_cell.angle_beta   90.00
_cell.angle_gamma   90.00
#
_symmetry.space_group_name_H-M   'P 1'
#
loop_
_entity.id
_entity.type
_entity.pdbx_description
1 polymer ?
#
loop_
_entity_poly.entity_id
_entity_poly.type
_entity_poly.pdbx_seq_one_letter_code
_entity_poly.pdbx_strand_id
1 'polypeptide(L)'
;MPLPSASPDYQSLVLANCRSFHGSPDADYELASRLDTSNQWHLFVLKTEKGKRTKILSGTATHPSGALEILHENSARLVDQHVSCHGYDLAPTTTTKPRAGLRGGE
;
A
#
# COMPACT_ATOMS: atom_id res chain seq x y z
N MET A 1 9.86 -33.29 -1.70
CA MET A 1 9.04 -32.93 -2.87
C MET A 1 9.28 -31.45 -3.14
N PRO A 2 9.54 -31.01 -4.38
CA PRO A 2 9.58 -29.59 -4.67
C PRO A 2 8.16 -29.02 -4.55
N LEU A 3 8.00 -27.90 -3.86
CA LEU A 3 6.75 -27.15 -3.82
C LEU A 3 6.36 -26.77 -5.26
N PRO A 4 5.10 -26.93 -5.67
CA PRO A 4 4.66 -26.45 -6.97
C PRO A 4 4.97 -24.96 -7.06
N SER A 5 5.58 -24.54 -8.17
CA SER A 5 5.86 -23.15 -8.49
C SER A 5 4.55 -22.42 -8.80
N ALA A 6 3.72 -22.22 -7.78
CA ALA A 6 2.64 -21.26 -7.85
C ALA A 6 3.30 -19.89 -7.97
N SER A 7 3.18 -19.26 -9.14
CA SER A 7 3.50 -17.84 -9.26
C SER A 7 2.70 -17.10 -8.18
N PRO A 8 3.33 -16.38 -7.26
CA PRO A 8 2.62 -15.71 -6.19
C PRO A 8 1.60 -14.73 -6.79
N ASP A 9 0.38 -14.76 -6.26
CA ASP A 9 -0.65 -13.78 -6.61
C ASP A 9 -0.31 -12.43 -5.96
N TYR A 10 0.63 -11.72 -6.60
CA TYR A 10 1.12 -10.43 -6.12
C TYR A 10 0.01 -9.39 -5.96
N GLN A 11 -1.06 -9.46 -6.76
CA GLN A 11 -2.17 -8.53 -6.63
C GLN A 11 -2.88 -8.72 -5.28
N SER A 12 -3.22 -9.95 -4.93
CA SER A 12 -3.83 -10.26 -3.63
C SER A 12 -2.89 -9.93 -2.46
N LEU A 13 -1.59 -10.22 -2.58
CA LEU A 13 -0.60 -9.90 -1.56
C LEU A 13 -0.46 -8.38 -1.34
N VAL A 14 -0.39 -7.59 -2.42
CA VAL A 14 -0.34 -6.13 -2.35
C VAL A 14 -1.56 -5.57 -1.63
N LEU A 15 -2.76 -6.01 -2.03
CA LEU A 15 -4.01 -5.52 -1.41
C LEU A 15 -4.12 -5.94 0.05
N ALA A 16 -3.71 -7.17 0.40
CA ALA A 16 -3.70 -7.64 1.78
C ALA A 16 -2.77 -6.78 2.65
N ASN A 17 -1.54 -6.53 2.20
CA ASN A 17 -0.59 -5.67 2.91
C ASN A 17 -1.13 -4.24 3.09
N CYS A 18 -1.75 -3.68 2.04
CA CYS A 18 -2.32 -2.32 2.10
C CYS A 18 -3.49 -2.24 3.08
N ARG A 19 -4.38 -3.25 3.11
CA ARG A 19 -5.48 -3.34 4.08
C ARG A 19 -4.95 -3.47 5.50
N SER A 20 -3.98 -4.35 5.70
CA SER A 20 -3.33 -4.55 6.99
C SER A 20 -2.65 -3.28 7.49
N PHE A 21 -2.12 -2.41 6.63
CA PHE A 21 -1.46 -1.16 7.03
C PHE A 21 -2.39 0.05 7.16
N HIS A 22 -3.38 0.20 6.27
CA HIS A 22 -4.24 1.38 6.28
C HIS A 22 -5.49 1.23 7.14
N GLY A 23 -5.76 0.03 7.66
CA GLY A 23 -6.57 -0.25 8.85
C GLY A 23 -8.05 0.18 8.80
N SER A 24 -8.52 0.71 7.68
CA SER A 24 -9.91 1.17 7.55
C SER A 24 -10.76 0.04 6.97
N PRO A 25 -11.69 -0.54 7.78
CA PRO A 25 -12.58 -1.60 7.33
C PRO A 25 -13.59 -1.11 6.28
N ASP A 26 -13.89 0.19 6.29
CA ASP A 26 -14.82 0.84 5.36
C ASP A 26 -14.13 1.34 4.09
N ALA A 27 -12.81 1.13 3.97
CA ALA A 27 -12.07 1.53 2.79
C ALA A 27 -12.06 0.42 1.74
N ASP A 28 -12.37 0.80 0.51
CA ASP A 28 -12.16 -0.03 -0.66
C ASP A 28 -10.72 0.15 -1.18
N TYR A 29 -10.12 -0.93 -1.68
CA TYR A 29 -8.76 -0.94 -2.22
C TYR A 29 -8.77 -1.56 -3.60
N GLU A 30 -8.25 -0.82 -4.57
CA GLU A 30 -8.19 -1.22 -5.98
C GLU A 30 -6.77 -1.06 -6.52
N LEU A 31 -6.38 -1.97 -7.43
CA LEU A 31 -5.17 -1.84 -8.20
C LEU A 31 -5.50 -1.24 -9.58
N ALA A 32 -4.91 -0.10 -9.88
CA ALA A 32 -5.08 0.58 -11.16
C ALA A 32 -3.74 0.62 -11.93
N SER A 33 -3.80 0.54 -13.25
CA SER A 33 -2.62 0.62 -14.12
C SER A 33 -2.77 1.68 -15.19
N ARG A 34 -1.67 2.31 -15.59
CA ARG A 34 -1.57 3.11 -16.81
C ARG A 34 -0.23 2.86 -17.50
N LEU A 35 -0.22 2.97 -18.82
CA LEU A 35 1.00 3.06 -19.62
C LEU A 35 1.23 4.54 -19.96
N ASP A 36 2.43 5.06 -19.70
CA ASP A 36 2.77 6.44 -20.04
C ASP A 36 3.35 6.58 -21.46
N THR A 37 3.63 7.82 -21.88
CA THR A 37 4.18 8.14 -23.20
C THR A 37 5.62 7.63 -23.41
N SER A 38 6.30 7.22 -22.34
CA SER A 38 7.65 6.66 -22.34
C SER A 38 7.65 5.13 -22.31
N ASN A 39 6.49 4.50 -22.56
CA ASN A 39 6.28 3.06 -22.45
C ASN A 39 6.62 2.48 -21.06
N GLN A 40 6.47 3.28 -20.00
CA GLN A 40 6.56 2.80 -18.63
C GLN A 40 5.19 2.41 -18.10
N TRP A 41 5.10 1.22 -17.53
CA TRP A 41 3.94 0.79 -16.76
C TRP A 41 3.96 1.44 -15.40
N HIS A 42 2.89 2.13 -15.04
CA HIS A 42 2.66 2.64 -13.69
C HIS A 42 1.46 1.91 -13.10
N LEU A 43 1.69 1.20 -12.01
CA LEU A 43 0.64 0.57 -11.21
C LEU A 43 0.47 1.35 -9.91
N PHE A 44 -0.75 1.44 -9.43
CA PHE A 44 -1.13 2.18 -8.24
C PHE A 44 -2.06 1.35 -7.38
N VAL A 45 -1.92 1.50 -6.06
CA VAL A 45 -3.00 1.11 -5.14
C VAL A 45 -3.80 2.36 -4.79
N LEU A 46 -5.09 2.30 -5.04
CA LEU A 46 -6.05 3.35 -4.75
C LEU A 46 -6.88 2.92 -3.54
N LYS A 47 -6.95 3.79 -2.53
CA LYS A 47 -7.82 3.65 -1.37
C LYS A 47 -9.02 4.57 -1.55
N THR A 48 -10.23 4.04 -1.48
CA THR A 48 -11.46 4.83 -1.47
C THR A 48 -12.10 4.74 -0.10
N GLU A 49 -12.23 5.87 0.60
CA GLU A 49 -12.84 5.94 1.93
C GLU A 49 -13.74 7.17 2.01
N LYS A 50 -15.00 6.98 2.43
CA LYS A 50 -16.01 8.06 2.53
C LYS A 50 -16.13 8.89 1.25
N GLY A 51 -16.10 8.22 0.10
CA GLY A 51 -16.20 8.85 -1.23
C GLY A 51 -14.91 9.54 -1.72
N LYS A 52 -13.83 9.55 -0.91
CA LYS A 52 -12.53 10.12 -1.31
C LYS A 52 -11.60 9.01 -1.79
N ARG A 53 -11.16 9.10 -3.04
CA ARG A 53 -10.18 8.19 -3.65
C ARG A 53 -8.77 8.79 -3.59
N THR A 54 -7.83 8.08 -2.98
CA THR A 54 -6.43 8.51 -2.84
C THR A 54 -5.46 7.45 -3.32
N LYS A 55 -4.39 7.88 -3.98
CA LYS A 55 -3.25 7.00 -4.31
C LYS A 55 -2.40 6.80 -3.05
N ILE A 56 -2.24 5.55 -2.62
CA ILE A 56 -1.48 5.21 -1.41
C ILE A 56 -0.13 4.54 -1.71
N LEU A 57 -0.02 3.84 -2.84
CA LEU A 57 1.22 3.25 -3.32
C LEU A 57 1.33 3.36 -4.84
N SER A 58 2.57 3.32 -5.33
CA SER A 58 2.87 3.25 -6.76
C SER A 58 4.10 2.39 -7.04
N GLY A 59 4.10 1.72 -8.18
CA GLY A 59 5.25 1.04 -8.76
C GLY A 59 5.34 1.36 -10.24
N THR A 60 6.56 1.58 -10.74
CA THR A 60 6.82 1.92 -12.13
C THR A 60 7.92 1.03 -12.69
N ALA A 61 7.70 0.43 -13.86
CA ALA A 61 8.69 -0.40 -14.54
C ALA A 61 8.43 -0.46 -16.05
N THR A 62 9.39 -1.03 -16.79
CA THR A 62 9.25 -1.30 -18.23
C THR A 62 8.23 -2.42 -18.54
N HIS A 63 7.92 -3.27 -17.56
CA HIS A 63 6.96 -4.38 -17.71
C HIS A 63 5.89 -4.35 -16.62
N PRO A 64 4.65 -4.80 -16.89
CA PRO A 64 3.58 -4.84 -15.88
C PRO A 64 3.95 -5.67 -14.65
N SER A 65 4.58 -6.82 -14.86
CA SER A 65 5.03 -7.72 -13.78
C SER A 65 6.06 -7.04 -12.88
N GLY A 66 7.05 -6.36 -13.45
CA GLY A 66 8.04 -5.62 -12.67
C GLY A 66 7.41 -4.47 -11.86
N ALA A 67 6.42 -3.76 -12.42
CA ALA A 67 5.72 -2.72 -11.68
C ALA A 67 4.89 -3.30 -10.52
N LEU A 68 4.34 -4.51 -10.68
CA LEU A 68 3.60 -5.23 -9.65
C LEU A 68 4.53 -5.78 -8.56
N GLU A 69 5.70 -6.29 -8.93
CA GLU A 69 6.75 -6.71 -7.99
C GLU A 69 7.22 -5.54 -7.11
N ILE A 70 7.44 -4.37 -7.71
CA ILE A 70 7.78 -3.14 -6.97
C ILE A 70 6.65 -2.74 -6.01
N LEU A 71 5.39 -2.83 -6.43
CA LEU A 71 4.25 -2.59 -5.53
C LEU A 71 4.23 -3.56 -4.36
N HIS A 72 4.51 -4.84 -4.62
CA HIS A 72 4.58 -5.85 -3.58
C HIS A 72 5.68 -5.52 -2.57
N GLU A 73 6.91 -5.26 -3.03
CA GLU A 73 8.03 -4.88 -2.15
C GLU A 73 7.70 -3.64 -1.32
N ASN A 74 7.13 -2.60 -1.95
CA ASN A 74 6.74 -1.37 -1.26
C ASN A 74 5.65 -1.63 -0.20
N SER A 75 4.65 -2.44 -0.52
CA SER A 75 3.58 -2.79 0.41
C SER A 75 4.08 -3.62 1.60
N ALA A 76 4.99 -4.58 1.36
CA ALA A 76 5.58 -5.41 2.39
C ALA A 76 6.46 -4.57 3.34
N ARG A 77 7.24 -3.64 2.79
CA ARG A 77 8.05 -2.68 3.56
C ARG A 77 7.20 -1.79 4.46
N LEU A 78 6.00 -1.38 4.05
CA LEU A 78 5.09 -0.63 4.93
C LEU A 78 4.61 -1.46 6.12
N VAL A 79 4.27 -2.74 5.90
CA VAL A 79 3.87 -3.65 6.97
C VAL A 79 5.04 -3.92 7.93
N ASP A 80 6.24 -4.16 7.39
CA ASP A 80 7.44 -4.38 8.19
C ASP A 80 7.79 -3.17 9.08
N GLN A 81 7.72 -1.96 8.53
CA GLN A 81 7.89 -0.72 9.30
C GLN A 81 6.83 -0.57 10.39
N HIS A 82 5.57 -0.91 10.10
CA HIS A 82 4.49 -0.85 11.08
C HIS A 82 4.73 -1.78 12.25
N VAL A 83 5.03 -3.05 11.94
CA VAL A 83 5.33 -4.09 12.92
C VAL A 83 6.55 -3.72 13.75
N SER A 84 7.60 -3.18 13.13
CA SER A 84 8.81 -2.74 13.83
C SER A 84 8.52 -1.63 14.85
N CYS A 85 7.54 -0.76 14.60
CA CYS A 85 7.17 0.34 15.49
C CYS A 85 6.09 -0.02 16.53
N HIS A 86 5.20 -0.97 16.24
CA HIS A 86 4.00 -1.23 17.06
C HIS A 86 3.87 -2.68 17.56
N GLY A 87 4.78 -3.57 17.16
CA GLY A 87 4.65 -5.01 17.37
C GLY A 87 3.61 -5.65 16.45
N TYR A 88 3.43 -6.97 16.57
CA TYR A 88 2.50 -7.75 15.75
C TYR A 88 1.03 -7.65 16.21
N ASP A 89 0.79 -7.23 17.46
CA ASP A 89 -0.54 -7.23 18.10
C ASP A 89 -1.36 -5.97 17.85
N LEU A 90 -0.75 -4.92 17.28
CA LEU A 90 -1.43 -3.65 17.03
C LEU A 90 -1.74 -3.52 15.54
N ALA A 91 -2.99 -3.78 15.17
CA ALA A 91 -3.51 -3.30 13.89
C ALA A 91 -3.23 -1.79 13.79
N PRO A 92 -2.74 -1.28 12.65
CA PRO A 92 -2.46 0.14 12.48
C PRO A 92 -3.75 0.91 12.67
N THR A 93 -3.81 1.56 13.82
CA THR A 93 -4.77 2.61 14.04
C THR A 93 -4.30 3.79 13.20
N THR A 94 -5.20 4.32 12.37
CA THR A 94 -4.94 5.54 11.60
C THR A 94 -4.47 6.62 12.56
N THR A 95 -3.15 6.82 12.62
CA THR A 95 -2.56 7.85 13.45
C THR A 95 -2.88 9.17 12.76
N THR A 96 -3.96 9.81 13.21
CA THR A 96 -4.20 11.23 12.94
C THR A 96 -2.98 11.95 13.48
N LYS A 97 -2.12 12.50 12.61
CA LYS A 97 -1.01 13.34 13.04
C LYS A 97 -1.55 14.36 14.06
N PRO A 98 -1.01 14.46 15.28
CA PRO A 98 -1.34 15.58 16.14
C PRO A 98 -0.95 16.86 15.39
N ARG A 99 -1.93 17.73 15.21
CA ARG A 99 -1.75 19.08 14.65
C ARG A 99 -0.68 19.76 15.50
N ALA A 100 0.48 20.02 14.91
CA ALA A 100 1.55 20.75 15.57
C ALA A 100 1.05 22.15 15.95
N GLY A 101 0.99 22.39 17.27
CA GLY A 101 1.12 23.70 17.93
C GLY A 101 0.13 24.81 17.57
N LEU A 102 -0.97 24.92 18.32
CA LEU A 102 -1.33 26.24 18.85
C LEU A 102 -0.62 26.38 20.19
N ARG A 103 0.53 27.06 20.20
CA ARG A 103 1.16 27.52 21.44
C ARG A 103 0.59 28.90 21.73
N GLY A 104 -0.36 28.96 22.66
CA GLY A 104 -0.68 30.20 23.37
C GLY A 104 0.48 30.59 24.28
N GLY A 105 0.68 31.89 24.44
CA GLY A 105 1.65 32.48 25.35
C GLY A 105 1.41 33.98 25.43
N GLU A 106 0.64 34.34 26.45
CA GLU A 106 0.55 35.62 27.20
C GLU A 106 0.36 36.94 26.43
#